data_AF-A0A9E3BE77-F1
#
_entry.id   AF-A0A9E3BE77-F1
#
_cell.length_a   1.000
_cell.length_b   1.000
_cell.length_c   1.000
_cell.angle_alpha   90.00
_cell.angle_beta   90.00
_cell.angle_gamma   90.00
#
_symmetry.space_group_name_H-M   'P 1'
#
loop_
_entity.id
_entity.type
_entity.pdbx_description
1 polymer ?
#
loop_
_entity_poly.entity_id
_entity_poly.type
_entity_poly.pdbx_seq_one_letter_code
_entity_poly.pdbx_strand_id
1 'polypeptide(L)'
;MDVKQGKYGITTFDTEQVNNLRKRTRGGVLLPEDEGYDQARQTWDVKTFDQHPAMIILPASTSDVQTAVTFARAHHLPIGVQGGGHGHPYPVNNALLVNFANMTRIQIYT
;
A
#
# COMPACT_ATOMS: atom_id res chain seq x y z
N MET A 1 5.67 -21.01 6.70
CA MET A 1 7.12 -21.07 6.92
C MET A 1 7.72 -20.05 5.96
N ASP A 2 8.39 -18.96 6.32
CA ASP A 2 8.62 -18.28 7.60
C ASP A 2 8.74 -16.79 7.25
N VAL A 3 7.79 -15.96 7.69
CA VAL A 3 8.02 -14.51 7.69
C VAL A 3 8.95 -14.27 8.87
N LYS A 4 10.25 -14.11 8.61
CA LYS A 4 11.22 -13.75 9.65
C LYS A 4 10.93 -12.32 10.10
N GLN A 5 10.53 -12.16 11.36
CA GLN A 5 10.22 -10.86 11.95
C GLN A 5 11.47 -9.98 12.12
N GLY A 6 11.29 -8.67 11.88
CA GLY A 6 12.09 -7.62 12.48
C GLY A 6 11.17 -6.51 12.98
N LYS A 7 11.26 -6.16 14.27
CA LYS A 7 10.43 -5.14 14.94
C LYS A 7 10.53 -3.73 14.31
N TYR A 8 11.54 -3.48 13.48
CA TYR A 8 11.69 -2.37 12.53
C TYR A 8 12.65 -2.77 11.38
N GLY A 9 12.49 -3.98 10.83
CA GLY A 9 13.36 -4.55 9.78
C GLY A 9 12.64 -4.65 8.43
N ILE A 10 13.42 -4.77 7.34
CA ILE A 10 12.90 -4.89 5.97
C ILE A 10 11.92 -6.07 5.89
N THR A 11 10.64 -5.77 5.69
CA THR A 11 9.62 -6.78 5.40
C THR A 11 9.89 -7.33 4.00
N THR A 12 10.15 -8.63 3.91
CA THR A 12 10.34 -9.32 2.63
C THR A 12 9.11 -10.18 2.34
N PHE A 13 8.70 -10.18 1.07
CA PHE A 13 7.58 -10.98 0.59
C PHE A 13 8.10 -12.04 -0.36
N ASP A 14 7.53 -13.24 -0.28
CA ASP A 14 7.81 -14.27 -1.27
C ASP A 14 7.23 -13.88 -2.64
N THR A 15 7.97 -14.16 -3.71
CA THR A 15 7.60 -13.75 -5.08
C THR A 15 6.26 -14.34 -5.50
N GLU A 16 5.95 -15.57 -5.10
CA GLU A 16 4.66 -16.20 -5.43
C GLU A 16 3.50 -15.47 -4.74
N GLN A 17 3.67 -15.11 -3.47
CA GLN A 17 2.68 -14.34 -2.71
C GLN A 17 2.37 -13.00 -3.37
N VAL A 18 3.40 -12.26 -3.78
CA VAL A 18 3.26 -10.96 -4.45
C VAL A 18 2.58 -11.13 -5.81
N ASN A 19 2.97 -12.14 -6.58
CA ASN A 19 2.35 -12.42 -7.88
C ASN A 19 0.87 -12.81 -7.74
N ASN A 20 0.53 -13.60 -6.72
CA ASN A 20 -0.86 -13.94 -6.42
C ASN A 20 -1.66 -12.71 -5.96
N LEU A 21 -1.05 -11.82 -5.19
CA LEU A 21 -1.67 -10.55 -4.79
C LEU A 21 -1.93 -9.65 -6.01
N ARG A 22 -0.94 -9.50 -6.90
CA ARG A 22 -1.06 -8.76 -8.17
C ARG A 22 -2.20 -9.32 -9.03
N LYS A 23 -2.29 -10.65 -9.18
CA LYS A 23 -3.38 -11.29 -9.94
C LYS A 23 -4.78 -11.03 -9.36
N ARG A 24 -4.89 -10.83 -8.05
CA ARG A 24 -6.16 -10.61 -7.34
C ARG A 24 -6.53 -9.13 -7.18
N THR A 25 -5.64 -8.23 -7.58
CA THR A 25 -5.81 -6.78 -7.45
C THR A 25 -5.91 -6.17 -8.84
N ARG A 26 -7.01 -5.47 -9.12
CA ARG A 26 -7.20 -4.80 -10.42
C ARG A 26 -6.34 -3.56 -10.56
N GLY A 27 -6.13 -2.87 -9.43
CA GLY A 27 -5.22 -1.75 -9.30
C GLY A 27 -3.75 -2.17 -9.19
N GLY A 28 -2.89 -1.23 -8.80
CA GLY A 28 -1.45 -1.46 -8.66
C GLY A 28 -1.07 -2.12 -7.33
N VAL A 29 -0.05 -2.98 -7.37
CA VAL A 29 0.65 -3.52 -6.19
C VAL A 29 2.14 -3.28 -6.41
N LEU A 30 2.69 -2.34 -5.65
CA LEU A 30 4.06 -1.85 -5.78
C LEU A 30 4.91 -2.26 -4.58
N LEU A 31 6.08 -2.80 -4.84
CA LEU A 31 7.18 -3.04 -3.91
C LEU A 31 8.28 -1.97 -4.09
N PRO A 32 9.23 -1.83 -3.14
CA PRO A 32 10.30 -0.83 -3.24
C PRO A 32 11.11 -0.85 -4.53
N GLU A 33 11.23 -2.01 -5.17
CA GLU A 33 11.95 -2.21 -6.43
C GLU A 33 11.12 -1.90 -7.70
N ASP A 34 9.81 -1.69 -7.57
CA ASP A 34 8.94 -1.48 -8.72
C ASP A 34 8.99 -0.02 -9.22
N GLU A 35 8.88 0.13 -10.54
CA GLU A 35 8.69 1.44 -11.15
C GLU A 35 7.41 2.12 -10.59
N GLY A 36 7.53 3.40 -10.24
CA GLY A 36 6.43 4.19 -9.68
C GLY A 36 6.24 4.07 -8.16
N TYR A 37 6.96 3.19 -7.46
CA TYR A 37 6.93 3.10 -5.99
C TYR A 37 7.30 4.43 -5.33
N ASP A 38 8.40 5.05 -5.76
CA ASP A 38 8.89 6.31 -5.20
C ASP A 38 7.93 7.48 -5.39
N GLN A 39 7.13 7.45 -6.45
CA GLN A 39 6.08 8.45 -6.66
C GLN A 39 4.85 8.14 -5.79
N ALA A 40 4.44 6.87 -5.74
CA ALA A 40 3.23 6.44 -5.03
C ALA A 40 3.35 6.54 -3.50
N ARG A 41 4.57 6.48 -2.95
CA ARG A 41 4.83 6.61 -1.51
C ARG A 41 4.83 8.06 -1.03
N GLN A 42 4.85 9.05 -1.91
CA GLN A 42 4.95 10.45 -1.48
C GLN A 42 3.70 10.89 -0.72
N THR A 43 3.93 11.66 0.35
CA THR A 43 2.88 12.44 1.01
C THR A 43 2.79 13.83 0.37
N TRP A 44 1.82 14.63 0.81
CA TRP A 44 1.75 16.04 0.37
C TRP A 44 2.97 16.87 0.85
N ASP A 45 3.52 16.56 2.02
CA ASP A 45 4.67 17.23 2.62
C ASP A 45 5.91 16.36 2.49
N VAL A 46 6.38 16.24 1.25
CA VAL A 46 7.59 15.48 0.87
C VAL A 46 8.87 16.01 1.53
N LYS A 47 8.85 17.23 2.10
CA LYS A 47 10.01 17.81 2.79
C LYS A 47 10.10 17.34 4.23
N THR A 48 8.96 17.16 4.89
CA THR A 48 8.90 16.75 6.29
C THR A 48 8.78 15.24 6.47
N PHE A 49 8.14 14.54 5.52
CA PHE A 49 7.86 13.11 5.63
C PHE A 49 8.40 12.29 4.46
N ASP A 50 9.44 11.51 4.74
CA ASP A 50 9.97 10.48 3.85
C ASP A 50 9.54 9.09 4.35
N GLN A 51 8.46 8.55 3.77
CA GLN A 51 7.93 7.24 4.15
C GLN A 51 8.38 6.13 3.22
N HIS A 52 8.65 4.96 3.79
CA HIS A 52 9.09 3.76 3.11
C HIS A 52 8.17 2.58 3.45
N PRO A 53 6.96 2.53 2.85
CA PRO A 53 6.07 1.38 2.98
C PRO A 53 6.74 0.08 2.53
N ALA A 54 6.42 -1.03 3.19
CA ALA A 54 6.87 -2.34 2.70
C ALA A 54 6.22 -2.69 1.36
N MET A 55 5.00 -2.21 1.14
CA MET A 55 4.22 -2.42 -0.07
C MET A 55 3.16 -1.33 -0.19
N ILE A 56 2.83 -0.95 -1.42
CA ILE A 56 1.77 0.01 -1.73
C ILE A 56 0.71 -0.67 -2.59
N ILE A 57 -0.55 -0.51 -2.22
CA ILE A 57 -1.68 -0.89 -3.06
C ILE A 57 -2.37 0.39 -3.53
N LEU A 58 -2.51 0.50 -4.85
CA LEU A 58 -3.23 1.55 -5.56
C LEU A 58 -4.58 0.97 -6.03
N PRO A 59 -5.60 0.87 -5.15
CA PRO A 59 -6.85 0.20 -5.49
C PRO A 59 -7.57 0.92 -6.64
N ALA A 60 -8.22 0.15 -7.51
CA ALA A 60 -9.12 0.63 -8.56
C ALA A 60 -10.59 0.34 -8.23
N SER A 61 -10.85 -0.43 -7.16
CA SER A 61 -12.17 -0.90 -6.76
C SER A 61 -12.23 -1.23 -5.26
N THR A 62 -13.44 -1.35 -4.73
CA THR A 62 -13.66 -1.79 -3.34
C THR A 62 -13.13 -3.22 -3.09
N SER A 63 -13.14 -4.10 -4.10
CA SER A 63 -12.55 -5.44 -3.98
C SER A 63 -11.03 -5.41 -3.80
N ASP A 64 -10.35 -4.42 -4.39
CA ASP A 64 -8.90 -4.27 -4.20
C ASP A 64 -8.57 -3.89 -2.75
N VAL A 65 -9.40 -3.04 -2.13
CA VAL A 65 -9.28 -2.67 -0.72
C VAL A 65 -9.51 -3.89 0.18
N GLN A 66 -10.50 -4.72 -0.11
CA GLN A 66 -10.74 -5.96 0.64
C GLN A 66 -9.55 -6.93 0.52
N THR A 67 -8.99 -7.07 -0.68
CA THR A 67 -7.78 -7.86 -0.93
C THR A 67 -6.60 -7.33 -0.13
N ALA A 68 -6.39 -6.00 -0.12
CA ALA A 68 -5.35 -5.32 0.65
C ALA A 68 -5.44 -5.61 2.16
N VAL A 69 -6.62 -5.39 2.75
CA VAL A 69 -6.85 -5.61 4.19
C VAL A 69 -6.68 -7.09 4.55
N THR A 70 -7.16 -8.00 3.70
CA THR A 70 -7.02 -9.44 3.91
C THR A 70 -5.55 -9.86 3.89
N PHE A 71 -4.77 -9.32 2.94
CA PHE A 71 -3.34 -9.58 2.83
C PHE A 71 -2.60 -9.04 4.06
N ALA A 72 -2.80 -7.77 4.43
CA ALA A 72 -2.19 -7.19 5.62
C ALA A 72 -2.48 -8.00 6.89
N ARG A 73 -3.74 -8.45 7.08
CA ARG A 73 -4.10 -9.31 8.22
C ARG A 73 -3.34 -10.64 8.20
N ALA A 74 -3.28 -11.30 7.05
CA ALA A 74 -2.60 -12.59 6.90
C ALA A 74 -1.08 -12.50 7.16
N HIS A 75 -0.48 -11.34 6.88
CA HIS A 75 0.95 -11.09 7.02
C HIS A 75 1.30 -10.23 8.24
N HIS A 76 0.34 -9.93 9.12
CA HIS A 76 0.50 -9.08 10.30
C HIS A 76 1.12 -7.70 10.00
N LEU A 77 0.79 -7.12 8.84
CA LEU A 77 1.28 -5.80 8.44
C LEU A 77 0.40 -4.70 9.04
N PRO A 78 1.00 -3.66 9.64
CA PRO A 78 0.29 -2.40 9.90
C PRO A 78 -0.23 -1.82 8.57
N ILE A 79 -1.34 -1.11 8.62
CA ILE A 79 -1.94 -0.46 7.45
C ILE A 79 -1.87 1.06 7.62
N GLY A 80 -1.28 1.74 6.65
CA GLY A 80 -1.46 3.17 6.45
C GLY A 80 -2.46 3.44 5.33
N VAL A 81 -3.30 4.46 5.49
CA VAL A 81 -4.30 4.85 4.49
C VAL A 81 -4.01 6.26 4.02
N GLN A 82 -3.92 6.43 2.69
CA GLN A 82 -3.71 7.72 2.06
C GLN A 82 -4.84 8.00 1.06
N GLY A 83 -5.66 9.00 1.38
CA GLY A 83 -6.60 9.62 0.44
C GLY A 83 -5.87 10.67 -0.41
N GLY A 84 -6.17 11.94 -0.20
CA GLY A 84 -5.49 13.06 -0.86
C GLY A 84 -4.10 13.42 -0.30
N GLY A 85 -3.49 12.58 0.54
CA GLY A 85 -2.17 12.85 1.12
C GLY A 85 -2.14 13.85 2.28
N HIS A 86 -3.07 14.80 2.38
CA HIS A 86 -3.07 15.92 3.36
C HIS A 86 -3.30 15.54 4.84
N GLY A 87 -3.64 14.28 5.14
CA GLY A 87 -4.35 13.92 6.37
C GLY A 87 -3.51 13.57 7.59
N HIS A 88 -2.21 13.23 7.51
CA HIS A 88 -1.53 12.62 8.67
C HIS A 88 -0.05 12.98 8.90
N PRO A 89 0.41 12.99 10.18
CA PRO A 89 1.71 13.51 10.62
C PRO A 89 2.77 12.42 10.91
N TYR A 90 2.63 11.20 10.37
CA TYR A 90 3.58 10.10 10.61
C TYR A 90 3.86 9.28 9.34
N PRO A 91 5.12 8.88 9.10
CA PRO A 91 5.48 8.08 7.94
C PRO A 91 5.00 6.62 8.07
N VAL A 92 4.45 6.07 7.00
CA VAL A 92 4.00 4.67 6.91
C VAL A 92 5.19 3.76 6.55
N ASN A 93 6.11 3.57 7.50
CA ASN A 93 7.31 2.76 7.31
C ASN A 93 7.05 1.26 7.57
N ASN A 94 7.61 0.38 6.73
CA ASN A 94 7.52 -1.09 6.86
C ASN A 94 6.08 -1.64 6.97
N ALA A 95 5.12 -0.89 6.43
CA ALA A 95 3.69 -1.17 6.51
C ALA A 95 3.07 -1.30 5.11
N LEU A 96 1.84 -1.78 5.03
CA LEU A 96 1.05 -1.74 3.80
C LEU A 96 0.42 -0.35 3.68
N LEU A 97 0.80 0.42 2.65
CA LEU A 97 0.13 1.67 2.31
C LEU A 97 -1.00 1.41 1.31
N VAL A 98 -2.22 1.79 1.65
CA VAL A 98 -3.35 1.82 0.69
C VAL A 98 -3.54 3.26 0.22
N ASN A 99 -3.15 3.54 -1.03
CA ASN A 99 -3.18 4.87 -1.62
C ASN A 99 -4.33 4.99 -2.63
N PHE A 100 -5.36 5.74 -2.26
CA PHE A 100 -6.62 5.90 -2.99
C PHE A 100 -6.57 6.88 -4.17
N ALA A 101 -5.39 7.33 -4.61
CA ALA A 101 -5.22 8.31 -5.69
C ALA A 101 -5.98 7.96 -6.99
N ASN A 102 -6.23 6.67 -7.26
CA ASN A 102 -6.94 6.22 -8.46
C ASN A 102 -8.46 6.02 -8.28
N MET A 103 -8.99 6.12 -7.06
CA MET A 103 -10.43 5.95 -6.78
C MET A 103 -11.17 7.29 -6.76
N THR A 104 -11.24 7.97 -7.90
CA THR A 104 -11.76 9.35 -8.03
C THR A 104 -13.16 9.46 -8.64
N ARG A 105 -13.82 8.32 -8.92
CA ARG A 105 -15.14 8.29 -9.58
C ARG A 105 -16.24 8.88 -8.69
N ILE A 106 -17.01 9.80 -9.27
CA ILE A 106 -18.21 10.39 -8.67
C ILE A 106 -19.43 10.01 -9.52
N GLN A 107 -20.55 9.66 -8.88
CA GLN A 107 -21.83 9.39 -9.54
C GLN A 107 -22.92 10.25 -8.91
N ILE A 108 -23.69 10.92 -9.74
CA ILE A 108 -24.83 11.75 -9.33
C ILE A 108 -26.06 11.20 -10.03
N TYR A 109 -27.10 10.91 -9.26
CA TYR A 109 -28.41 10.51 -9.77
C TYR A 109 -29.33 11.72 -9.75
N THR A 110 -30.03 11.94 -10.85
CA THR A 110 -31.02 13.02 -11.05
C THR A 110 -32.42 12.45 -11.05
#